data_AF-A0A2V8MSW1-F1
#
_entry.id   AF-A0A2V8MSW1-F1
#
_cell.length_a   1.000
_cell.length_b   1.000
_cell.length_c   1.000
_cell.angle_alpha   90.00
_cell.angle_beta   90.00
_cell.angle_gamma   90.00
#
_symmetry.space_group_name_H-M   'P 1'
#
loop_
_entity.id
_entity.type
_entity.pdbx_description
1 polymer ?
#
loop_
_entity_poly.entity_id
_entity_poly.type
_entity_poly.pdbx_seq_one_letter_code
_entity_poly.pdbx_strand_id
1 'polypeptide(L)'
;GQLLTGSLMDYALPRAHDFPEFELDRTVTPSPVNPMGVKGVGEAGTIGSTPAVVNAIVDALAPFGVTHIDMPVRSEKVWRILKGRKAS
;
A
#
# COMPACT_ATOMS: atom_id res chain seq x y z
N GLY A 1 8.26 5.10 -26.60
CA GLY A 1 7.61 4.82 -25.31
C GLY A 1 6.21 5.37 -25.36
N GLN A 2 5.22 4.52 -25.67
CA GLN A 2 3.82 4.91 -25.70
C GLN A 2 3.19 4.71 -24.31
N LEU A 3 2.40 5.67 -23.84
CA LEU A 3 1.66 5.53 -22.58
C LEU A 3 0.54 4.49 -22.75
N LEU A 4 0.58 3.42 -21.96
CA LEU A 4 -0.40 2.33 -22.03
C LEU A 4 -1.63 2.56 -21.12
N THR A 5 -1.49 3.34 -20.05
CA THR A 5 -2.54 3.55 -19.03
C THR A 5 -3.10 4.97 -19.08
N GLY A 6 -3.55 5.41 -20.26
CA GLY A 6 -4.05 6.77 -20.49
C GLY A 6 -5.50 6.99 -20.08
N SER A 7 -6.21 5.96 -19.61
CA SER A 7 -7.63 6.00 -19.25
C SER A 7 -7.89 5.32 -17.91
N LEU A 8 -9.04 5.60 -17.31
CA LEU A 8 -9.49 4.92 -16.08
C LEU A 8 -9.89 3.45 -16.30
N MET A 9 -9.95 2.98 -17.55
CA MET A 9 -10.13 1.55 -17.85
C MET A 9 -8.85 0.75 -17.55
N ASP A 10 -7.69 1.39 -17.71
CA ASP A 10 -6.37 0.75 -17.62
C ASP A 10 -5.59 1.19 -16.37
N TYR A 11 -5.91 2.38 -15.85
CA TYR A 11 -5.36 2.90 -14.59
C TYR A 11 -6.27 2.51 -13.42
N ALA A 12 -5.76 1.65 -12.54
CA ALA A 12 -6.53 1.16 -11.40
C ALA A 12 -6.88 2.29 -10.44
N LEU A 13 -8.15 2.67 -10.41
CA LEU A 13 -8.75 3.48 -9.34
C LEU A 13 -9.60 2.58 -8.45
N PRO A 14 -9.36 2.57 -7.12
CA PRO A 14 -10.12 1.74 -6.22
C PRO A 14 -11.58 2.20 -6.12
N ARG A 15 -12.49 1.24 -6.08
CA ARG A 15 -13.92 1.38 -5.84
C ARG A 15 -14.21 1.14 -4.36
N ALA A 16 -15.44 1.45 -3.94
CA ALA A 16 -15.85 1.31 -2.54
C ALA A 16 -15.61 -0.11 -1.97
N HIS A 17 -15.84 -1.17 -2.77
CA HIS A 17 -15.65 -2.55 -2.33
C HIS A 17 -14.20 -3.06 -2.41
N ASP A 18 -13.27 -2.26 -2.95
CA ASP A 18 -11.85 -2.61 -2.96
C ASP A 18 -11.17 -2.31 -1.61
N PHE A 19 -11.84 -1.54 -0.74
CA PHE A 19 -11.33 -1.18 0.57
C PHE A 19 -11.86 -2.10 1.67
N PRO A 20 -11.01 -2.43 2.68
CA PRO A 20 -11.49 -3.01 3.92
C PRO A 20 -12.25 -1.96 4.75
N GLU A 21 -12.92 -2.40 5.80
CA GLU A 21 -13.38 -1.49 6.85
C GLU A 21 -12.15 -0.91 7.61
N PHE A 22 -12.19 0.38 7.90
CA PHE A 22 -11.10 1.07 8.58
C PHE A 22 -11.37 1.18 10.07
N GLU A 23 -10.46 0.68 10.89
CA GLU A 23 -10.39 1.00 12.31
C GLU A 23 -9.45 2.20 12.51
N LEU A 24 -9.88 3.16 13.33
CA LEU A 24 -9.14 4.40 13.57
C LEU A 24 -8.82 4.55 15.05
N ASP A 25 -7.59 4.95 15.34
CA ASP A 25 -7.13 5.29 16.69
C ASP A 25 -6.23 6.54 16.65
N ARG A 26 -6.00 7.15 17.81
CA ARG A 26 -5.14 8.33 17.95
C ARG A 26 -4.57 8.49 19.36
N THR A 27 -3.36 9.03 19.40
CA THR A 27 -2.77 9.61 20.60
C THR A 27 -2.47 11.09 20.35
N VAL A 28 -2.26 11.86 21.42
CA VAL A 28 -2.04 13.31 21.32
C VAL A 28 -0.69 13.69 21.92
N THR A 29 0.22 14.11 21.04
CA THR A 29 1.49 14.73 21.43
C THR A 29 1.56 16.11 20.78
N PRO A 30 1.27 17.20 21.51
CA PRO A 30 1.21 18.55 20.94
C PRO A 30 2.53 18.98 20.28
N SER A 31 2.44 19.83 19.27
CA SER A 31 3.62 20.49 18.67
C SER A 31 4.12 21.61 19.60
N PRO A 32 5.41 21.63 19.99
CA PRO A 32 5.95 22.69 20.84
C PRO A 32 6.16 24.02 20.09
N VAL A 33 6.10 24.01 18.75
CA VAL A 33 6.40 25.17 17.88
C VAL A 33 5.17 25.71 17.14
N ASN A 34 4.01 25.11 17.33
CA ASN A 34 2.75 25.65 16.85
C ASN A 34 1.97 26.18 18.08
N PRO A 35 1.55 27.46 18.11
CA PRO A 35 0.85 28.02 19.27
C PRO A 35 -0.44 27.29 19.68
N MET A 36 -1.08 26.58 18.74
CA MET A 36 -2.28 25.78 19.00
C MET A 36 -1.95 24.30 19.28
N GLY A 37 -0.68 23.91 19.27
CA GLY A 37 -0.24 22.53 19.49
C GLY A 37 -0.56 21.55 18.34
N VAL A 38 -1.07 22.03 17.20
CA VAL A 38 -1.56 21.16 16.11
C VAL A 38 -0.44 20.66 15.19
N LYS A 39 -0.69 19.53 14.52
CA LYS A 39 0.18 18.91 13.51
C LYS A 39 -0.65 18.56 12.26
N GLY A 40 -0.03 18.62 11.08
CA GLY A 40 -0.64 18.15 9.84
C GLY A 40 -0.74 16.62 9.79
N VAL A 41 -1.81 16.09 9.19
CA VAL A 41 -2.06 14.64 9.09
C VAL A 41 -2.52 14.19 7.70
N GLY A 42 -2.78 15.11 6.77
CA GLY A 42 -3.44 14.82 5.49
C GLY A 42 -2.75 13.75 4.63
N GLU A 43 -1.44 13.62 4.71
CA GLU A 43 -0.66 12.63 3.95
C GLU A 43 -0.33 11.36 4.76
N ALA A 44 -0.59 11.36 6.08
CA ALA A 44 -0.17 10.27 6.96
C ALA A 44 -0.76 8.91 6.54
N GLY A 45 -2.02 8.92 6.06
CA GLY A 45 -2.67 7.74 5.50
C GLY A 45 -1.95 7.20 4.27
N THR A 46 -1.66 8.04 3.29
CA THR A 46 -0.96 7.63 2.05
C THR A 46 0.46 7.13 2.33
N ILE A 47 1.17 7.79 3.24
CA ILE A 47 2.54 7.43 3.63
C ILE A 47 2.57 6.08 4.35
N GLY A 48 1.69 5.87 5.34
CA GLY A 48 1.70 4.68 6.19
C GLY A 48 1.03 3.46 5.56
N SER A 49 -0.05 3.64 4.80
CA SER A 49 -0.85 2.53 4.26
C SER A 49 -0.08 1.69 3.22
N THR A 50 0.65 2.35 2.32
CA THR A 50 1.39 1.68 1.25
C THR A 50 2.38 0.63 1.77
N PRO A 51 3.33 0.95 2.67
CA PRO A 51 4.23 -0.05 3.22
C PRO A 51 3.51 -1.05 4.13
N ALA A 52 2.46 -0.66 4.85
CA ALA A 52 1.70 -1.60 5.70
C ALA A 52 1.10 -2.74 4.87
N VAL A 53 0.48 -2.42 3.73
CA VAL A 53 -0.11 -3.43 2.83
C VAL A 53 0.98 -4.28 2.16
N VAL A 54 2.06 -3.67 1.67
CA VAL A 54 3.15 -4.43 1.02
C VAL A 54 3.84 -5.36 2.01
N ASN A 55 4.10 -4.92 3.24
CA ASN A 55 4.69 -5.76 4.28
C ASN A 55 3.78 -6.92 4.66
N ALA A 56 2.47 -6.72 4.74
CA ALA A 56 1.52 -7.80 4.98
C ALA A 56 1.55 -8.85 3.84
N ILE A 57 1.71 -8.42 2.59
CA ILE A 57 1.85 -9.34 1.46
C ILE A 57 3.19 -10.10 1.52
N VAL A 58 4.29 -9.41 1.84
CA VAL A 58 5.61 -10.04 2.00
C VAL A 58 5.58 -11.08 3.13
N ASP A 59 4.97 -10.75 4.27
CA ASP A 59 4.79 -11.66 5.40
C ASP A 59 3.99 -12.91 4.99
N ALA A 60 2.86 -12.73 4.30
CA ALA A 60 2.06 -13.85 3.79
C ALA A 60 2.82 -14.74 2.79
N LEU A 61 3.79 -14.19 2.06
CA LEU A 61 4.60 -14.90 1.07
C LEU A 61 5.97 -15.36 1.61
N ALA A 62 6.30 -15.08 2.87
CA ALA A 62 7.54 -15.50 3.49
C ALA A 62 7.79 -17.02 3.43
N PRO A 63 6.77 -17.91 3.57
CA PRO A 63 6.96 -19.36 3.38
C PRO A 63 7.42 -19.76 1.97
N PHE A 64 7.28 -18.87 0.98
CA PHE A 64 7.75 -19.06 -0.40
C PHE A 64 9.13 -18.41 -0.64
N GLY A 65 9.81 -17.96 0.42
CA GLY A 65 11.14 -17.35 0.36
C GLY A 65 11.14 -15.88 -0.11
N VAL A 66 9.98 -15.20 -0.07
CA VAL A 66 9.87 -13.78 -0.43
C VAL A 66 10.29 -12.91 0.75
N THR A 67 11.23 -12.00 0.51
CA THR A 67 11.66 -10.98 1.49
C THR A 67 11.40 -9.55 1.02
N HIS A 68 11.09 -9.38 -0.26
CA HIS A 68 10.80 -8.09 -0.91
C HIS A 68 9.93 -8.33 -2.14
N ILE A 69 9.09 -7.35 -2.47
CA ILE A 69 8.29 -7.35 -3.71
C ILE A 69 8.13 -5.93 -4.24
N ASP A 70 8.41 -5.75 -5.54
CA ASP A 70 8.23 -4.45 -6.18
C ASP A 70 6.76 -4.18 -6.46
N MET A 71 6.32 -2.97 -6.10
CA MET A 71 5.01 -2.44 -6.43
C MET A 71 4.88 -2.12 -7.94
N PRO A 72 3.67 -2.16 -8.52
CA PRO A 72 2.41 -2.58 -7.91
C PRO A 72 2.30 -4.12 -7.81
N VAL A 73 1.69 -4.59 -6.72
CA VAL A 73 1.53 -6.03 -6.46
C VAL A 73 0.24 -6.56 -7.11
N ARG A 74 0.32 -6.84 -8.41
CA ARG A 74 -0.81 -7.43 -9.17
C ARG A 74 -1.02 -8.89 -8.79
N SER A 75 -2.26 -9.38 -8.91
CA SER A 75 -2.59 -10.79 -8.64
C SER A 75 -1.77 -11.78 -9.48
N GLU A 76 -1.42 -11.42 -10.74
CA GLU A 76 -0.55 -12.24 -11.59
C GLU A 76 0.87 -12.39 -11.00
N LYS A 77 1.41 -11.32 -10.40
CA LYS A 77 2.73 -11.33 -9.74
C LYS A 77 2.71 -12.30 -8.56
N VAL A 78 1.68 -12.21 -7.71
CA VAL A 78 1.47 -13.12 -6.57
C VAL A 78 1.31 -14.58 -7.05
N TRP A 79 0.48 -14.81 -8.08
CA TRP A 79 0.27 -16.15 -8.63
C TRP A 79 1.55 -16.79 -9.15
N ARG A 80 2.42 -16.01 -9.80
CA ARG A 80 3.73 -16.51 -10.27
C ARG A 80 4.65 -16.94 -9.13
N ILE A 81 4.70 -16.16 -8.05
CA ILE A 81 5.47 -16.51 -6.84
C ILE A 81 4.99 -17.84 -6.29
N LEU A 82 3.66 -18.01 -6.13
CA LEU A 82 3.06 -19.23 -5.61
C LEU A 82 3.35 -20.47 -6.50
N LYS A 83 3.66 -20.27 -7.78
CA LYS A 83 4.06 -21.32 -8.73
C LYS A 83 5.57 -21.55 -8.80
N GLY A 84 6.36 -20.96 -7.90
CA GLY A 84 7.82 -21.10 -7.88
C GLY A 84 8.53 -20.33 -8.99
N ARG A 85 7.84 -19.40 -9.66
CA ARG A 85 8.44 -18.52 -10.67
C ARG A 85 8.86 -17.22 -9.99
N LYS A 86 10.05 -16.71 -10.32
CA LYS A 86 10.45 -15.37 -9.85
C LYS A 86 9.45 -14.33 -10.34
N ALA A 87 8.87 -13.58 -9.41
CA ALA A 87 8.22 -12.32 -9.72
C ALA A 87 9.32 -11.30 -10.05
N SER A 88 9.21 -10.70 -11.24
CA SER A 88 9.87 -9.43 -11.55
C SER A 88 9.01 -8.28 -11.01
#